data_AF-A0A3C0ISR9-F1
#
_entry.id   AF-A0A3C0ISR9-F1
#
_cell.length_a   1.000
_cell.length_b   1.000
_cell.length_c   1.000
_cell.angle_alpha   90.00
_cell.angle_beta   90.00
_cell.angle_gamma   90.00
#
_symmetry.space_group_name_H-M   'P 1'
#
loop_
_entity.id
_entity.type
_entity.pdbx_description
1 polymer ?
#
loop_
_entity_poly.entity_id
_entity_poly.type
_entity_poly.pdbx_seq_one_letter_code
_entity_poly.pdbx_strand_id
1 'polypeptide(L)' 'LRNAAGNFYINDKPTGAVVGQQPFGGARASGTNDKAGSMLNLYRWLSARTIKETFNPPTDYTYPFLASE' A
#
# COMPACT_ATOMS: atom_id res chain seq x y z
N LEU A 1 -1.10 -1.40 25.27
CA LEU A 1 -0.67 -0.03 24.85
C LEU A 1 -0.03 0.03 23.47
N ARG A 2 0.26 -1.09 22.79
CA ARG A 2 0.95 -1.14 21.49
C ARG A 2 0.39 -0.22 20.39
N ASN A 3 -0.94 -0.03 20.34
CA ASN A 3 -1.62 0.77 19.31
C ASN A 3 -1.94 2.20 19.78
N ALA A 4 -1.21 2.70 20.79
CA ALA A 4 -1.46 4.03 21.35
C ALA A 4 -0.76 5.16 20.57
N ALA A 5 0.28 4.86 19.78
CA ALA A 5 1.08 5.86 19.07
C ALA A 5 1.34 5.45 17.62
N GLY A 6 1.32 6.43 16.71
CA GLY A 6 1.68 6.24 15.30
C GLY A 6 3.19 6.37 15.04
N ASN A 7 3.87 7.18 15.83
CA ASN A 7 5.33 7.25 15.90
C ASN A 7 5.73 7.09 17.37
N PHE A 8 6.67 6.19 17.62
CA PHE A 8 7.21 5.94 18.95
C PHE A 8 8.71 6.21 18.92
N TYR A 9 9.18 7.04 19.84
CA TYR A 9 10.57 7.48 19.93
C TYR A 9 11.14 6.98 21.26
N ILE A 10 12.38 6.50 21.24
CA ILE A 10 13.09 6.02 22.43
C ILE A 10 14.27 6.96 22.67
N ASN A 11 14.32 7.58 23.86
CA ASN A 11 15.36 8.52 24.29
C ASN A 11 15.52 9.77 23.39
N ASP A 12 14.47 10.13 22.66
CA ASP A 12 14.42 11.35 21.86
C ASP A 12 13.02 11.98 21.96
N LYS A 13 12.90 13.26 21.61
CA LYS A 13 11.63 13.97 21.61
C LYS A 13 10.67 13.37 20.56
N PRO A 14 9.35 13.36 20.81
CA PRO A 14 8.37 12.74 19.92
C PRO A 14 7.97 13.61 18.72
N THR A 15 8.86 14.51 18.27
CA THR A 15 8.60 15.50 17.22
C THR A 15 9.77 15.59 16.24
N GLY A 16 9.57 16.20 15.08
CA GLY A 16 10.64 16.40 14.09
C GLY A 16 10.91 15.18 13.20
N ALA A 17 9.85 14.50 12.75
CA ALA A 17 9.97 13.46 11.73
C ALA A 17 10.61 14.02 10.45
N VAL A 18 11.67 13.36 9.97
CA VAL A 18 12.38 13.74 8.76
C VAL A 18 11.84 12.96 7.57
N VAL A 19 11.57 13.65 6.46
CA VAL A 19 11.07 13.05 5.22
C VAL A 19 12.02 11.94 4.75
N GLY A 20 11.48 10.76 4.46
CA GLY A 20 12.25 9.60 4.02
C GLY A 20 12.96 8.79 5.11
N GLN A 21 12.93 9.24 6.38
CA GLN A 21 13.51 8.48 7.50
C GLN A 21 12.46 7.99 8.50
N GLN A 22 11.58 8.88 8.97
CA GLN A 22 10.48 8.52 9.86
C GLN A 22 9.15 8.92 9.21
N PRO A 23 8.52 8.05 8.41
CA PRO A 23 7.20 8.30 7.89
C PRO A 23 6.24 8.72 9.01
N PHE A 24 5.48 9.78 8.78
CA PHE A 24 4.57 10.28 9.81
C PHE A 24 3.38 9.33 9.96
N GLY A 25 3.22 8.76 11.14
CA GLY A 25 2.23 7.75 11.46
C GLY A 25 0.99 8.32 12.15
N GLY A 26 -0.03 7.49 12.27
CA GLY A 26 -1.23 7.78 13.04
C GLY A 26 -1.65 6.57 13.88
N ALA A 27 -2.22 6.84 15.05
CA ALA A 27 -2.94 5.86 15.86
C ALA A 27 -4.28 6.43 16.35
N ARG A 28 -5.21 5.56 16.72
CA ARG A 28 -6.55 5.93 17.21
C ARG A 28 -7.24 6.92 16.26
N ALA A 29 -7.79 8.02 16.78
CA ALA A 29 -8.52 9.01 16.00
C ALA A 29 -7.65 9.95 15.14
N SER A 30 -6.34 9.69 14.97
CA SER A 30 -5.43 10.60 14.25
C SER A 30 -5.37 10.40 12.72
N GLY A 31 -6.34 9.68 12.16
CA GLY A 31 -6.51 9.51 10.71
C GLY A 31 -6.09 8.15 10.17
N THR A 32 -5.84 8.09 8.86
CA THR A 32 -5.81 6.85 8.06
C THR A 32 -4.43 6.25 7.82
N ASN A 33 -3.37 6.84 8.41
CA ASN A 33 -1.99 6.39 8.26
C ASN A 33 -1.35 6.53 6.84
N ASP A 34 -2.10 6.98 5.83
CA ASP A 34 -1.58 7.36 4.50
C ASP A 34 -1.06 8.81 4.45
N LYS A 35 -0.21 9.18 5.42
CA LYS A 35 0.17 10.57 5.66
C LYS A 35 1.37 11.00 4.81
N ALA A 36 1.47 12.32 4.62
CA ALA A 36 2.60 12.96 3.93
C ALA A 36 3.95 12.54 4.53
N GLY A 37 4.97 12.41 3.67
CA GLY A 37 6.29 11.88 4.03
C GLY A 37 6.49 10.40 3.68
N SER A 38 5.47 9.72 3.15
CA SER A 38 5.56 8.39 2.55
C SER A 38 5.03 8.37 1.11
N MET A 39 5.46 7.39 0.32
CA MET A 39 4.96 7.19 -1.05
C MET A 39 3.45 6.86 -1.08
N LEU A 40 2.90 6.28 -0.01
CA LEU A 40 1.47 5.94 0.08
C LEU A 40 0.57 7.18 0.00
N ASN A 41 1.04 8.33 0.48
CA ASN A 41 0.29 9.57 0.33
C ASN A 41 0.14 9.97 -1.15
N LEU A 42 1.13 9.69 -1.99
CA LEU A 42 1.04 9.98 -3.43
C LEU A 42 -0.03 9.11 -4.10
N TYR A 43 -0.14 7.84 -3.69
CA TYR A 43 -1.19 6.94 -4.20
C TYR A 43 -2.61 7.40 -3.87
N ARG A 44 -2.82 8.23 -2.84
CA ARG A 44 -4.15 8.81 -2.53
C ARG A 44 -4.65 9.76 -3.63
N TRP A 45 -3.75 10.29 -4.45
CA TRP A 45 -4.05 11.26 -5.51
C TRP A 45 -3.98 10.64 -6.90
N LEU A 46 -3.82 9.32 -6.98
CA LEU A 46 -3.73 8.57 -8.22
C LEU A 46 -4.90 7.60 -8.30
N SER A 47 -5.46 7.42 -9.50
CA SER A 47 -6.36 6.31 -9.81
C SER A 47 -5.60 5.30 -10.66
N ALA A 48 -4.99 4.30 -10.00
CA ALA A 48 -4.17 3.31 -10.69
C ALA A 48 -5.00 2.48 -11.69
N ARG A 49 -4.43 2.22 -12.88
CA ARG A 49 -4.98 1.31 -13.89
C ARG A 49 -3.90 0.35 -14.35
N THR A 50 -4.19 -0.93 -14.33
CA THR A 50 -3.33 -1.96 -14.93
C THR A 50 -3.81 -2.25 -16.34
N ILE A 51 -2.88 -2.41 -17.28
CA ILE A 51 -3.15 -2.82 -18.67
C ILE A 51 -2.35 -4.10 -18.91
N LYS A 52 -3.02 -5.12 -19.46
CA LYS A 52 -2.41 -6.39 -19.89
C LYS A 52 -2.67 -6.57 -21.38
N GLU A 53 -1.61 -6.82 -22.13
CA GLU A 53 -1.67 -7.28 -23.52
C GLU A 53 -1.24 -8.74 -23.58
N THR A 54 -2.01 -9.58 -24.29
CA THR A 54 -1.65 -10.99 -24.52
C THR A 54 -1.42 -11.16 -26.00
N PHE A 55 -0.16 -11.36 -26.42
CA PHE A 55 0.21 -11.41 -27.84
C PHE A 55 -0.34 -12.64 -28.57
N ASN A 56 -0.66 -13.70 -27.84
CA ASN A 56 -1.28 -14.92 -28.38
C ASN A 56 -2.45 -15.35 -27.46
N PRO A 57 -3.64 -14.74 -27.60
CA PRO A 57 -4.79 -15.09 -26.77
C PRO A 57 -5.31 -16.49 -27.12
N PRO A 58 -5.88 -17.23 -26.14
CA PRO A 58 -6.53 -18.49 -26.42
C PRO A 58 -7.69 -18.30 -27.41
N THR A 59 -7.79 -19.19 -28.39
CA THR A 59 -8.87 -19.18 -29.40
C THR A 59 -10.03 -20.09 -29.03
N ASP A 60 -9.86 -20.91 -27.99
CA ASP A 60 -10.85 -21.82 -27.42
C ASP A 60 -10.95 -21.58 -25.90
N TYR A 61 -12.17 -21.71 -25.36
CA TYR A 61 -12.49 -21.55 -23.96
C TYR A 61 -12.32 -22.86 -23.15
N THR A 62 -12.21 -24.00 -23.83
CA THR A 62 -12.10 -25.30 -23.19
C THR A 62 -10.78 -25.45 -22.44
N TYR A 63 -10.84 -26.11 -21.29
CA TYR A 63 -9.68 -26.40 -20.46
C TYR A 63 -9.28 -27.87 -20.59
N PRO A 64 -7.98 -28.21 -20.51
CA PRO A 64 -7.50 -29.58 -20.70
C PRO A 64 -8.16 -30.65 -19.81
N PHE A 65 -8.60 -30.29 -18.61
CA PHE A 65 -9.25 -31.24 -17.68
C PHE A 65 -10.69 -31.60 -18.06
N LEU A 66 -11.29 -30.93 -19.05
CA LEU A 66 -12.63 -31.23 -19.56
C LEU A 66 -12.62 -32.27 -20.69
N ALA A 67 -11.43 -32.64 -21.20
CA ALA A 67 -11.30 -33.69 -22.19
C ALA A 67 -11.70 -35.03 -21.53
N SER A 68 -12.58 -35.78 -22.20
CA SER A 68 -12.75 -37.20 -21.89
C SER A 68 -11.44 -37.92 -22.16
N GLU A 69 -11.11 -38.90 -21.31
CA GLU A 69 -9.99 -39.83 -21.54
C GLU A 69 -10.08 -40.52 -22.91
#